data_AF-A0A679F6A5-F1
#
_entry.id   AF-A0A679F6A5-F1
#
_cell.length_a   1.000
_cell.length_b   1.000
_cell.length_c   1.000
_cell.angle_alpha   90.00
_cell.angle_beta   90.00
_cell.angle_gamma   90.00
#
_symmetry.space_group_name_H-M   'P 1'
#
loop_
_entity.id
_entity.type
_entity.pdbx_description
1 polymer ?
#
loop_
_entity_poly.entity_id
_entity_poly.type
_entity_poly.pdbx_seq_one_letter_code
_entity_poly.pdbx_strand_id
1 'polypeptide(L)' 'MIKYDWGMRVRATVDLFNDGSHPGHEPDALLVKAGDPGEIVQIGQHVESDTPVYIVEFGEKTVIGCFEEEIEPV' A
#
# COMPACT_ATOMS: atom_id res chain seq x y z
N MET A 1 7.41 -1.06 -16.45
CA MET A 1 8.33 0.00 -16.01
C MET A 1 7.90 0.32 -14.59
N ILE A 2 8.76 0.14 -13.60
CA ILE A 2 8.37 0.35 -12.19
C ILE A 2 8.16 1.85 -11.99
N LYS A 3 6.97 2.25 -11.50
CA LYS A 3 6.55 3.65 -11.44
C LYS A 3 6.91 4.34 -10.12
N TYR A 4 7.10 3.56 -9.06
CA TYR A 4 7.48 4.04 -7.73
C TYR A 4 8.82 3.46 -7.30
N ASP A 5 9.56 4.19 -6.47
CA ASP A 5 10.85 3.76 -5.95
C ASP A 5 10.88 3.85 -4.42
N TRP A 6 11.82 3.14 -3.81
CA TRP A 6 12.05 3.16 -2.36
C TRP A 6 12.25 4.59 -1.84
N GLY A 7 11.60 4.93 -0.72
CA GLY A 7 11.63 6.26 -0.11
C GLY A 7 10.74 7.30 -0.80
N MET A 8 10.01 6.94 -1.87
CA MET A 8 9.08 7.85 -2.52
C MET A 8 7.85 8.10 -1.63
N ARG A 9 7.46 9.39 -1.52
CA ARG A 9 6.24 9.80 -0.83
C ARG A 9 5.04 9.58 -1.73
N VAL A 10 4.02 8.95 -1.17
CA VAL A 10 2.76 8.65 -1.85
C VAL A 10 1.58 9.02 -0.95
N ARG A 11 0.38 8.99 -1.50
CA ARG A 11 -0.87 9.00 -0.74
C ARG A 11 -1.82 7.94 -1.25
N ALA A 12 -2.70 7.45 -0.39
CA ALA A 12 -3.77 6.55 -0.81
C ALA A 12 -4.78 7.30 -1.69
N THR A 13 -5.18 6.73 -2.82
CA THR A 13 -6.22 7.30 -3.70
C THR A 13 -7.62 6.83 -3.31
N VAL A 14 -7.71 5.71 -2.60
CA VAL A 14 -8.93 5.06 -2.13
C VAL A 14 -8.79 4.63 -0.67
N ASP A 15 -9.90 4.30 -0.03
CA ASP A 15 -9.89 3.66 1.29
C ASP A 15 -9.35 2.23 1.16
N LEU A 16 -8.34 1.88 1.96
CA LEU A 16 -7.74 0.54 1.98
C LEU A 16 -8.34 -0.25 3.14
N PHE A 17 -8.94 -1.38 2.80
CA PHE A 17 -9.56 -2.30 3.76
C PHE A 17 -8.73 -3.56 3.90
N ASN A 18 -8.79 -4.19 5.07
CA ASN A 18 -8.10 -5.46 5.31
C ASN A 18 -8.76 -6.58 4.50
N ASP A 19 -8.04 -7.15 3.54
CA ASP A 19 -8.46 -8.33 2.76
C ASP A 19 -8.34 -9.65 3.57
N GLY A 20 -7.91 -9.56 4.83
CA GLY A 20 -7.65 -10.68 5.73
C GLY A 20 -6.16 -11.01 5.85
N SER A 21 -5.28 -10.33 5.13
CA SER A 21 -3.82 -10.52 5.22
C SER A 21 -3.16 -9.72 6.35
N HIS A 22 -3.76 -8.61 6.79
CA HIS A 22 -3.16 -7.74 7.80
C HIS A 22 -3.45 -8.27 9.21
N PRO A 23 -2.41 -8.63 9.99
CA PRO A 23 -2.61 -9.19 11.34
C PRO A 23 -3.13 -8.12 12.31
N GLY A 24 -3.96 -8.55 13.26
CA GLY A 24 -4.46 -7.67 14.33
C GLY A 24 -5.67 -6.81 13.96
N HIS A 25 -6.16 -6.91 12.72
CA HIS A 25 -7.39 -6.28 12.27
C HIS A 25 -8.35 -7.35 11.70
N GLU A 26 -9.65 -7.17 11.88
CA GLU A 26 -10.66 -8.02 11.26
C GLU A 26 -10.64 -7.85 9.72
N PRO A 27 -11.09 -8.85 8.94
CA PRO A 27 -11.39 -8.66 7.53
C PRO A 27 -12.38 -7.49 7.33
N ASP A 28 -12.25 -6.77 6.21
CA ASP A 28 -13.01 -5.56 5.85
C ASP A 28 -12.84 -4.37 6.82
N ALA A 29 -11.92 -4.44 7.78
CA ALA A 29 -11.59 -3.31 8.62
C ALA A 29 -10.86 -2.23 7.80
N LEU A 30 -11.27 -0.97 7.92
CA LEU A 30 -10.57 0.16 7.32
C LEU A 30 -9.18 0.33 7.96
N LEU A 31 -8.13 0.22 7.16
CA LEU A 31 -6.73 0.34 7.59
C LEU A 31 -6.17 1.74 7.29
N VAL A 32 -6.47 2.27 6.10
CA VAL A 32 -5.96 3.56 5.61
C VAL A 32 -7.08 4.27 4.88
N LYS A 33 -7.21 5.59 5.09
CA LYS A 33 -8.20 6.40 4.37
C LYS A 33 -7.62 6.98 3.09
N ALA A 34 -8.50 7.21 2.11
CA ALA A 34 -8.15 8.00 0.94
C ALA A 34 -7.56 9.37 1.36
N GLY A 35 -6.41 9.71 0.79
CA GLY A 35 -5.65 10.91 1.08
C GLY A 35 -4.61 10.77 2.19
N ASP A 36 -4.59 9.67 2.96
CA ASP A 36 -3.57 9.46 3.98
C ASP A 36 -2.17 9.35 3.35
N PRO A 37 -1.15 10.01 3.91
CA PRO A 37 0.21 9.99 3.38
C PRO A 37 0.92 8.70 3.74
N GLY A 38 1.77 8.22 2.84
CA GLY A 38 2.62 7.05 3.03
C GLY A 38 3.99 7.20 2.36
N GLU A 39 4.85 6.22 2.63
CA GLU A 39 6.18 6.10 2.02
C GLU A 39 6.42 4.68 1.49
N ILE A 40 6.97 4.56 0.29
CA ILE A 40 7.33 3.27 -0.30
C ILE A 40 8.54 2.70 0.44
N VAL A 41 8.34 1.61 1.18
CA VAL A 41 9.41 0.97 1.97
C VAL A 41 9.94 -0.30 1.33
N GLN A 42 9.19 -0.91 0.41
CA GLN A 42 9.63 -2.07 -0.36
C GLN A 42 8.81 -2.22 -1.65
N ILE A 43 9.43 -2.76 -2.69
CA ILE A 43 8.74 -3.12 -3.94
C ILE A 43 8.74 -4.63 -4.04
N GLY A 44 7.56 -5.22 -3.96
CA GLY A 44 7.32 -6.64 -4.17
C GLY A 44 6.80 -6.92 -5.59
N GLN A 45 6.77 -8.19 -5.94
CA GLN A 45 6.18 -8.66 -7.19
C GLN A 45 5.32 -9.88 -6.85
N HIS A 46 4.05 -9.85 -7.23
CA HIS A 46 3.19 -11.03 -7.13
C HIS A 46 3.69 -12.07 -8.14
N VAL A 47 4.38 -13.09 -7.65
CA VAL A 47 5.13 -14.07 -8.48
C VAL A 47 4.22 -14.85 -9.43
N GLU A 48 2.94 -15.02 -9.09
CA GLU A 48 1.97 -15.77 -9.89
C GLU A 48 1.22 -14.91 -10.92
N SER A 49 1.10 -13.60 -10.67
CA SER A 49 0.30 -12.68 -11.51
C SER A 49 1.13 -11.63 -12.25
N ASP A 50 2.46 -11.63 -12.03
CA ASP A 50 3.43 -10.65 -12.53
C ASP A 50 3.05 -9.19 -12.22
N THR A 51 2.17 -8.99 -11.23
CA THR A 51 1.64 -7.68 -10.86
C THR A 51 2.55 -7.07 -9.79
N PRO A 52 3.07 -5.85 -10.00
CA PRO A 52 3.88 -5.18 -8.99
C PRO A 52 3.00 -4.83 -7.78
N VAL A 53 3.52 -5.11 -6.57
CA VAL A 53 2.89 -4.72 -5.32
C VAL A 53 3.86 -3.81 -4.57
N TYR A 54 3.39 -2.63 -4.22
CA TYR A 54 4.18 -1.62 -3.53
C TYR A 54 3.88 -1.70 -2.05
N ILE A 55 4.88 -2.01 -1.23
CA ILE A 55 4.74 -2.02 0.22
C ILE A 55 4.92 -0.59 0.71
N VAL A 56 3.86 -0.03 1.28
CA VAL A 56 3.78 1.34 1.74
C VAL A 56 3.63 1.36 3.26
N GLU A 57 4.43 2.17 3.93
CA GLU A 57 4.23 2.49 5.34
C GLU A 57 3.36 3.75 5.45
N PHE A 58 2.18 3.59 6.02
CA PHE A 58 1.25 4.65 6.37
C PHE A 58 1.34 4.93 7.89
N GLY A 59 1.54 6.19 8.25
CA GLY A 59 1.73 6.58 9.65
C GLY A 59 2.96 5.92 10.30
N GLU A 60 2.90 5.61 11.59
CA GLU A 60 4.06 5.08 12.33
C GLU A 60 4.21 3.56 12.30
N LYS A 61 3.15 2.79 12.01
CA LYS A 61 3.15 1.32 12.19
C LYS A 61 2.29 0.53 11.20
N THR A 62 1.66 1.18 10.21
CA THR A 62 0.73 0.51 9.31
C THR A 62 1.42 0.24 7.98
N VAL A 63 1.92 -0.98 7.79
CA VAL A 63 2.56 -1.40 6.54
C VAL A 63 1.60 -2.21 5.70
N ILE A 64 1.29 -1.73 4.49
CA ILE A 64 0.27 -2.28 3.59
C ILE A 64 0.84 -2.49 2.20
N GLY A 65 0.55 -3.64 1.60
CA GLY A 65 0.79 -3.86 0.17
C GLY A 65 -0.31 -3.21 -0.66
N CYS A 66 0.08 -2.30 -1.55
CA CYS A 66 -0.81 -1.54 -2.41
C CYS A 66 -0.52 -1.84 -3.88
N PHE A 67 -1.56 -1.86 -4.70
CA PHE A 67 -1.44 -1.85 -6.15
C PHE A 67 -1.13 -0.44 -6.68
N GLU A 68 -0.62 -0.34 -7.90
CA GLU A 68 -0.25 0.94 -8.52
C GLU A 68 -1.41 1.95 -8.56
N GLU A 69 -2.65 1.47 -8.70
CA GLU A 69 -3.87 2.27 -8.81
C GLU A 69 -4.42 2.78 -7.47
N GLU A 70 -3.98 2.18 -6.36
CA GLU A 70 -4.42 2.52 -5.00
C GLU A 70 -3.59 3.64 -4.37
N ILE A 71 -2.49 4.03 -5.01
CA ILE A 71 -1.56 5.05 -4.55
C ILE A 71 -1.20 6.03 -5.66
N GLU A 72 -0.82 7.25 -5.29
CA GLU A 72 -0.24 8.22 -6.22
C GLU A 72 0.92 8.98 -5.58
N PRO A 73 1.91 9.44 -6.37
CA PRO A 73 3.00 10.27 -5.85
C PRO A 73 2.48 11.61 -5.31
N VAL A 74 3.14 12.13 -4.27
CA VAL A 74 2.87 13.46 -3.69
C VAL A 74 3.94 14.47 -4.10
#